data_AF-A0A2D8I4I1-F1
#
_entry.id   AF-A0A2D8I4I1-F1
#
_cell.length_a   1.000
_cell.length_b   1.000
_cell.length_c   1.000
_cell.angle_alpha   90.00
_cell.angle_beta   90.00
_cell.angle_gamma   90.00
#
_symmetry.space_group_name_H-M   'P 1'
#
loop_
_entity.id
_entity.type
_entity.pdbx_description
1 polymer ?
#
loop_
_entity_poly.entity_id
_entity_poly.type
_entity_poly.pdbx_seq_one_letter_code
_entity_poly.pdbx_strand_id
1 'polypeptide(L)' 'WYPEGRKKMEGSYKDGLKHGPSIMWHLNGMKWREQNHQNGKPVGVWKSWNDRGELFEEIVHEKIPEK' A
#
# COMPACT_ATOMS: atom_id res chain seq x y z
N TRP A 1 13.87 2.24 1.21
CA TRP A 1 14.22 2.79 2.54
C TRP A 1 14.45 4.28 2.42
N TYR A 2 14.20 5.05 3.48
CA TYR A 2 14.61 6.45 3.60
C TYR A 2 16.10 6.55 3.95
N PRO A 3 16.76 7.69 3.71
CA PRO A 3 18.18 7.88 4.05
C PRO A 3 18.50 7.59 5.52
N GLU A 4 17.55 7.81 6.42
CA GLU A 4 17.64 7.52 7.86
C GLU A 4 17.45 6.03 8.22
N GLY A 5 17.42 5.13 7.24
CA GLY A 5 17.25 3.69 7.48
C GLY A 5 15.82 3.26 7.84
N ARG A 6 14.83 4.14 7.69
CA ARG A 6 13.40 3.83 7.91
C ARG A 6 12.77 3.19 6.67
N LYS A 7 11.81 2.26 6.87
CA LYS A 7 11.08 1.65 5.76
C LYS A 7 10.28 2.73 5.02
N LYS A 8 10.39 2.78 3.69
CA LYS A 8 9.61 3.68 2.83
C LYS A 8 8.39 2.98 2.25
N MET A 9 8.57 1.71 1.90
CA MET A 9 7.54 0.85 1.32
C MET A 9 7.89 -0.61 1.62
N GLU A 10 6.87 -1.42 1.79
CA GLU A 10 6.91 -2.87 1.90
C GLU A 10 5.75 -3.42 1.08
N GLY A 11 5.98 -4.51 0.37
CA GLY A 11 4.98 -5.14 -0.46
C GLY A 11 5.58 -6.33 -1.18
N SER A 12 4.71 -7.14 -1.78
CA SER A 12 5.12 -8.35 -2.48
C SER A 12 4.96 -8.18 -3.99
N TYR A 13 5.78 -8.93 -4.72
CA TYR A 13 5.71 -9.06 -6.16
C TYR A 13 5.52 -10.53 -6.51
N LYS A 14 4.66 -10.80 -7.49
CA LYS A 14 4.45 -12.11 -8.10
C LYS A 14 4.61 -11.95 -9.60
N ASP A 15 5.48 -12.75 -10.20
CA ASP A 15 5.79 -12.69 -11.64
C ASP A 15 6.24 -11.29 -12.13
N GLY A 16 6.97 -10.57 -11.29
CA GLY A 16 7.41 -9.19 -11.56
C GLY A 16 6.32 -8.12 -11.40
N LEU A 17 5.09 -8.49 -11.07
CA LEU A 17 3.96 -7.58 -10.86
C LEU A 17 3.65 -7.42 -9.38
N LYS A 18 3.20 -6.23 -8.96
CA LYS A 18 2.73 -6.01 -7.58
C LYS A 18 1.60 -6.98 -7.26
N HIS A 19 1.72 -7.70 -6.16
CA HIS A 19 0.75 -8.72 -5.76
C HIS A 19 0.69 -8.81 -4.24
N GLY A 20 -0.52 -8.83 -3.69
CA GLY A 20 -0.78 -8.80 -2.26
C GLY A 20 -0.75 -7.39 -1.64
N PRO A 21 -0.77 -7.33 -0.30
CA PRO A 21 -0.79 -6.07 0.43
C PRO A 21 0.55 -5.35 0.31
N SER A 22 0.48 -4.04 0.26
CA SER A 22 1.63 -3.14 0.28
C SER A 22 1.34 -1.96 1.20
N ILE A 23 2.34 -1.59 1.98
CA ILE A 23 2.29 -0.47 2.92
C ILE A 23 3.40 0.51 2.56
N MET A 24 3.07 1.79 2.58
CA MET A 24 4.00 2.90 2.43
C MET A 24 3.98 3.70 3.72
N TRP A 25 5.14 4.22 4.12
CA TRP A 25 5.28 5.00 5.36
C TRP A 25 5.81 6.40 5.06
N HIS A 26 5.38 7.35 5.89
CA HIS A 26 5.98 8.68 6.00
C HIS A 26 7.37 8.60 6.63
N LEU A 27 8.17 9.66 6.50
CA LEU A 27 9.49 9.77 7.13
C LEU A 27 9.42 9.58 8.65
N ASN A 28 8.33 10.01 9.29
CA ASN A 28 8.10 9.84 10.71
C ASN A 28 7.74 8.41 11.14
N GLY A 29 7.62 7.47 10.19
CA GLY A 29 7.28 6.06 10.45
C GLY A 29 5.79 5.78 10.54
N MET A 30 4.92 6.80 10.43
CA MET A 30 3.47 6.58 10.34
C MET A 30 3.10 6.03 8.96
N LYS A 31 2.01 5.26 8.89
CA LYS A 31 1.50 4.77 7.60
C LYS A 31 1.11 5.95 6.74
N TRP A 32 1.58 5.96 5.50
CA TRP A 32 1.13 6.89 4.47
C TRP A 32 0.04 6.27 3.63
N ARG A 33 0.22 5.01 3.22
CA ARG A 33 -0.73 4.32 2.35
C ARG A 33 -0.73 2.82 2.57
N GLU A 34 -1.89 2.23 2.48
CA GLU A 34 -2.10 0.78 2.50
C GLU A 34 -2.93 0.43 1.27
N GLN A 35 -2.40 -0.49 0.47
CA GLN A 35 -2.94 -0.83 -0.84
C GLN A 35 -2.88 -2.33 -0.99
N ASN A 36 -3.81 -2.89 -1.76
CA ASN A 36 -3.74 -4.28 -2.18
C ASN A 36 -3.72 -4.34 -3.70
N HIS A 37 -2.86 -5.19 -4.25
CA HIS A 37 -2.73 -5.39 -5.69
C HIS A 37 -2.88 -6.87 -6.03
N GLN A 38 -3.43 -7.16 -7.20
CA GLN A 38 -3.49 -8.52 -7.73
C GLN A 38 -3.07 -8.48 -9.19
N ASN A 39 -1.95 -9.14 -9.50
CA ASN A 39 -1.34 -9.17 -10.84
C ASN A 39 -1.14 -7.75 -11.40
N GLY A 40 -0.62 -6.84 -10.56
CA GLY A 40 -0.37 -5.45 -10.89
C GLY A 40 -1.59 -4.53 -10.84
N LYS A 41 -2.81 -5.06 -10.65
CA LYS A 41 -4.05 -4.27 -10.62
C LYS A 41 -4.46 -3.90 -9.19
N PRO A 42 -4.94 -2.67 -8.95
CA PRO A 42 -5.52 -2.29 -7.66
C PRO A 42 -6.75 -3.12 -7.35
N VAL A 43 -6.82 -3.70 -6.15
CA VAL A 43 -7.97 -4.48 -5.69
C VAL A 43 -8.28 -4.19 -4.22
N GLY A 44 -9.53 -4.38 -3.80
CA GLY A 44 -9.94 -4.19 -2.41
C GLY A 44 -9.88 -2.73 -1.97
N VAL A 45 -9.73 -2.49 -0.67
CA VAL A 45 -9.77 -1.13 -0.10
C VAL A 45 -8.36 -0.58 -0.01
N TRP A 46 -8.18 0.59 -0.59
CA TRP A 46 -6.97 1.39 -0.45
C TRP A 46 -7.23 2.52 0.53
N LYS A 47 -6.29 2.74 1.44
CA LYS A 47 -6.40 3.76 2.48
C LYS A 47 -5.16 4.63 2.45
N SER A 48 -5.33 5.94 2.56
CA SER A 48 -4.23 6.90 2.71
C SER A 48 -4.40 7.70 4.01
N TRP A 49 -3.30 7.88 4.73
CA TRP A 49 -3.26 8.64 5.98
C TRP A 49 -2.25 9.77 5.88
N ASN A 50 -2.55 10.88 6.56
CA ASN A 50 -1.65 12.01 6.65
C ASN A 50 -0.47 11.69 7.59
N ASP A 51 0.47 12.61 7.73
CA ASP A 51 1.63 12.47 8.61
C ASP A 51 1.27 12.41 10.11
N ARG A 52 0.01 12.64 10.48
CA ARG A 52 -0.52 12.47 11.84
C ARG A 52 -1.22 11.13 12.06
N GLY A 53 -1.32 10.30 11.02
CA GLY A 53 -2.02 9.02 11.07
C GLY A 53 -3.54 9.15 10.93
N GLU A 54 -4.05 10.30 10.52
CA GLU A 54 -5.47 10.53 10.26
C GLU A 54 -5.81 10.05 8.85
N LEU A 55 -6.85 9.22 8.74
CA LEU A 55 -7.34 8.73 7.45
C LEU A 55 -7.95 9.91 6.69
N PHE A 56 -7.46 10.17 5.48
CA PHE A 56 -7.98 11.25 4.64
C PHE A 56 -8.52 10.76 3.29
N GLU A 57 -8.25 9.50 2.92
CA GLU A 57 -8.71 8.93 1.66
C GLU A 57 -8.94 7.43 1.83
N GLU A 58 -10.10 6.97 1.37
CA GLU A 58 -10.43 5.55 1.22
C GLU A 58 -11.02 5.33 -0.18
N ILE A 59 -10.41 4.43 -0.95
CA ILE A 59 -10.84 4.10 -2.31
C ILE A 59 -11.15 2.60 -2.36
N VAL A 60 -12.37 2.27 -2.76
CA VAL A 60 -12.79 0.88 -2.93
C VAL A 60 -12.57 0.47 -4.37
N HIS A 61 -11.70 -0.51 -4.57
CA HIS A 61 -11.48 -1.19 -5.84
C HIS A 61 -12.17 -2.56 -5.85
N GLU A 62 -12.61 -2.96 -7.04
CA GLU A 62 -13.20 -4.27 -7.25
C GLU A 62 -12.20 -5.38 -6.89
N LYS A 63 -12.68 -6.42 -6.22
CA LYS A 63 -11.89 -7.62 -5.97
C LYS A 63 -11.95 -8.49 -7.23
N ILE A 64 -10.80 -8.86 -7.76
CA ILE A 64 -10.75 -9.78 -8.90
C ILE A 64 -10.85 -11.21 -8.33
N PRO A 65 -11.88 -11.99 -8.67
CA PRO A 65 -11.95 -13.39 -8.25
C PRO A 65 -10.74 -14.14 -8.78
N GLU A 66 -10.03 -14.85 -7.89
CA GLU A 66 -9.02 -15.83 -8.30
C GLU A 66 -9.77 -16.98 -9.01
N LYS A 67 -9.43 -17.20 -10.29
CA LYS A 67 -9.95 -18.31 -11.09
C LYS A 67 -9.30 -19.62 -10.67
#